data_AF-A0A1M5KYE4-F1
#
_entry.id   AF-A0A1M5KYE4-F1
#
_cell.length_a   1.000
_cell.length_b   1.000
_cell.length_c   1.000
_cell.angle_alpha   90.00
_cell.angle_beta   90.00
_cell.angle_gamma   90.00
#
_symmetry.space_group_name_H-M   'P 1'
#
loop_
_entity.id
_entity.type
_entity.pdbx_description
1 polymer ?
#
loop_
_entity_poly.entity_id
_entity_poly.type
_entity_poly.pdbx_seq_one_letter_code
_entity_poly.pdbx_strand_id
1 'polypeptide(L)'
;MAQILDAAAEVLAEQGYESTTTNAVAARAGVSPSTVYQFFANKESIAEALVARYLAALRAAYEEAFPPELAHLPLAELVDRMVDPILRLHLTHPGLRPLFARTDMPERLLASTQPLHQAVRERVDSVFAARAPELPADRRRRCTEVSVQLFRGLLPLVQAAEGADRLAFIDELKDVLRRYLMPVVGNPARD
;
A
#
# COMPACT_ATOMS: atom_id res chain seq x y z
N MET A 1 17.76 10.47 -12.46
CA MET A 1 16.75 9.40 -12.51
C MET A 1 15.56 9.69 -11.59
N ALA A 2 15.74 9.85 -10.27
CA ALA A 2 14.64 10.09 -9.33
C ALA A 2 13.69 11.23 -9.75
N GLN A 3 14.24 12.40 -10.11
CA GLN A 3 13.46 13.55 -10.62
C GLN A 3 12.61 13.25 -11.86
N ILE A 4 13.08 12.40 -12.78
CA ILE A 4 12.31 12.05 -14.01
C ILE A 4 11.13 11.15 -13.64
N LEU A 5 11.33 10.19 -12.72
CA LEU A 5 10.25 9.32 -12.23
C LEU A 5 9.26 10.07 -11.33
N ASP A 6 9.71 11.04 -10.54
CA ASP A 6 8.81 11.90 -9.76
C ASP A 6 7.91 12.72 -10.69
N ALA A 7 8.52 13.42 -11.66
CA ALA A 7 7.79 14.14 -12.69
C ALA A 7 6.83 13.24 -13.49
N ALA A 8 7.25 12.02 -13.83
CA ALA A 8 6.40 11.06 -14.52
C ALA A 8 5.19 10.65 -13.68
N ALA A 9 5.38 10.39 -12.39
CA ALA A 9 4.30 10.03 -11.48
C ALA A 9 3.26 11.15 -11.37
N GLU A 10 3.69 12.41 -11.29
CA GLU A 10 2.79 13.57 -11.26
C GLU A 10 2.01 13.71 -12.56
N VAL A 11 2.69 13.67 -13.72
CA VAL A 11 2.06 13.77 -15.04
C VAL A 11 1.01 12.68 -15.23
N LEU A 12 1.33 11.44 -14.86
CA LEU A 12 0.38 10.32 -14.89
C LEU A 12 -0.79 10.53 -13.93
N ALA A 13 -0.53 10.99 -12.72
CA ALA A 13 -1.57 11.24 -11.72
C ALA A 13 -2.54 12.34 -12.16
N GLU A 14 -2.06 13.36 -12.87
CA GLU A 14 -2.89 14.43 -13.40
C GLU A 14 -3.65 14.00 -14.67
N GLN A 15 -2.94 13.47 -15.67
CA GLN A 15 -3.44 13.38 -17.05
C GLN A 15 -3.93 11.98 -17.45
N GLY A 16 -3.57 10.95 -16.68
CA GLY A 16 -3.81 9.55 -17.03
C GLY A 16 -2.68 8.95 -17.88
N TYR A 17 -2.68 7.62 -18.00
CA TYR A 17 -1.64 6.87 -18.72
C TYR A 17 -1.67 7.15 -20.23
N GLU A 18 -2.85 7.17 -20.84
CA GLU A 18 -2.96 7.35 -22.29
C GLU A 18 -2.52 8.74 -22.75
N SER A 19 -2.82 9.77 -21.97
CA SER A 19 -2.44 11.16 -22.25
C SER A 19 -0.97 11.46 -21.93
N THR A 20 -0.27 10.59 -21.21
CA THR A 20 1.11 10.84 -20.78
C THR A 20 2.09 10.60 -21.93
N THR A 21 2.99 11.57 -22.15
CA THR A 21 4.07 11.48 -23.14
C THR A 21 5.45 11.69 -22.51
N THR A 22 6.50 11.12 -23.11
CA THR A 22 7.90 11.35 -22.69
C THR A 22 8.27 12.84 -22.71
N ASN A 23 7.71 13.62 -23.65
CA ASN A 23 7.91 15.07 -23.73
C ASN A 23 7.24 15.81 -22.56
N ALA A 24 6.02 15.43 -22.17
CA ALA A 24 5.37 16.00 -20.99
C ALA A 24 6.16 15.73 -19.71
N VAL A 25 6.70 14.50 -19.58
CA VAL A 25 7.60 14.14 -18.47
C VAL A 25 8.89 14.97 -18.50
N ALA A 26 9.52 15.12 -19.67
CA ALA A 26 10.74 15.93 -19.81
C ALA A 26 10.49 17.39 -19.40
N ALA A 27 9.39 17.97 -19.87
CA ALA A 27 8.98 19.33 -19.52
C ALA A 27 8.73 19.48 -18.02
N ARG A 28 8.01 18.54 -17.39
CA ARG A 28 7.76 18.54 -15.94
C ARG A 28 9.05 18.40 -15.13
N ALA A 29 9.95 17.53 -15.57
CA ALA A 29 11.23 17.29 -14.91
C ALA A 29 12.26 18.42 -15.14
N GLY A 30 11.99 19.38 -16.03
CA GLY A 30 12.93 20.44 -16.38
C GLY A 30 14.17 19.93 -17.12
N VAL A 31 14.06 18.82 -17.86
CA VAL A 31 15.16 18.20 -18.62
C VAL A 31 14.86 18.15 -20.11
N SER A 32 15.87 17.91 -20.94
CA SER A 32 15.67 17.71 -22.37
C SER A 32 14.95 16.37 -22.65
N PRO A 33 14.14 16.26 -23.73
CA PRO A 33 13.59 14.98 -24.15
C PRO A 33 14.65 13.89 -24.37
N SER A 34 15.82 14.27 -24.92
CA SER A 34 16.95 13.36 -25.11
C SER A 34 17.40 12.72 -23.80
N THR A 35 17.44 13.49 -22.70
CA THR A 35 17.76 12.97 -21.36
C THR A 35 16.75 11.93 -20.89
N VAL A 36 15.46 12.12 -21.16
CA VAL A 36 14.44 11.11 -20.83
C VAL A 36 14.63 9.85 -21.67
N TYR A 37 14.85 9.99 -22.98
CA TYR A 37 15.07 8.86 -23.89
C TYR A 37 16.32 8.03 -23.58
N GLN A 38 17.34 8.61 -22.95
CA GLN A 38 18.51 7.88 -22.46
C GLN A 38 18.17 6.87 -21.35
N PHE A 39 17.14 7.15 -20.56
CA PHE A 39 16.71 6.28 -19.45
C PHE A 39 15.47 5.44 -19.79
N PHE A 40 14.58 5.98 -20.63
CA PHE A 40 13.29 5.39 -20.94
C PHE A 40 12.98 5.51 -22.42
N ALA A 41 12.96 4.38 -23.13
CA ALA A 41 12.72 4.36 -24.57
C ALA A 41 11.32 4.86 -24.95
N ASN A 42 10.33 4.69 -24.07
CA ASN A 42 8.92 4.99 -24.31
C ASN A 42 8.13 5.16 -22.99
N LYS A 43 6.84 5.52 -23.09
CA LYS A 43 5.96 5.70 -21.93
C LYS A 43 5.78 4.39 -21.13
N GLU A 44 5.80 3.25 -21.82
CA GLU A 44 5.68 1.92 -21.21
C GLU A 44 6.84 1.66 -20.23
N SER A 45 8.07 1.95 -20.65
CA SER A 45 9.27 1.79 -19.82
C SER A 45 9.28 2.72 -18.59
N ILE A 46 8.70 3.92 -18.71
CA ILE A 46 8.48 4.82 -17.58
C ILE A 46 7.49 4.20 -16.60
N ALA A 47 6.36 3.70 -17.10
CA ALA A 47 5.33 3.08 -16.26
C ALA A 47 5.83 1.82 -15.56
N GLU A 48 6.60 0.97 -16.25
CA GLU A 48 7.24 -0.21 -15.67
C GLU A 48 8.19 0.17 -14.52
N ALA A 49 9.01 1.21 -14.71
CA ALA A 49 9.89 1.70 -13.66
C ALA A 49 9.13 2.31 -12.47
N LEU A 50 8.01 3.00 -12.72
CA LEU A 50 7.14 3.51 -11.66
C LEU A 50 6.51 2.39 -10.83
N VAL A 51 6.02 1.34 -11.50
CA VAL A 51 5.46 0.16 -10.84
C VAL A 51 6.53 -0.56 -10.03
N ALA A 52 7.72 -0.76 -10.59
CA ALA A 52 8.84 -1.38 -9.86
C ALA A 52 9.21 -0.56 -8.61
N ARG A 53 9.26 0.77 -8.72
CA ARG A 53 9.51 1.68 -7.60
C ARG A 53 8.42 1.56 -6.52
N TYR A 54 7.15 1.50 -6.92
CA TYR A 54 6.04 1.31 -5.99
C TYR A 54 6.10 -0.04 -5.29
N LEU A 55 6.38 -1.13 -6.02
CA LEU A 55 6.53 -2.46 -5.45
C LEU A 55 7.68 -2.55 -4.45
N ALA A 56 8.81 -1.88 -4.75
CA ALA A 56 9.93 -1.80 -3.80
C ALA A 56 9.53 -1.05 -2.52
N ALA A 57 8.82 0.07 -2.65
CA ALA A 57 8.35 0.84 -1.50
C ALA A 57 7.30 0.09 -0.67
N LEU A 58 6.35 -0.58 -1.33
CA LEU A 58 5.40 -1.47 -0.67
C LEU A 58 6.10 -2.60 0.07
N ARG A 59 7.07 -3.25 -0.58
CA ARG A 59 7.82 -4.35 0.03
C ARG A 59 8.54 -3.90 1.30
N ALA A 60 9.22 -2.76 1.26
CA ALA A 60 9.86 -2.18 2.44
C ALA A 60 8.86 -1.86 3.56
N ALA A 61 7.71 -1.27 3.22
CA ALA A 61 6.66 -0.96 4.21
C ALA A 61 6.07 -2.23 4.84
N TYR A 62 5.89 -3.30 4.06
CA TYR A 62 5.44 -4.59 4.60
C TYR A 62 6.52 -5.26 5.45
N GLU A 63 7.79 -5.23 5.03
CA GLU A 63 8.89 -5.76 5.84
C GLU A 63 8.97 -5.06 7.21
N GLU A 64 8.77 -3.74 7.25
CA GLU A 64 8.68 -2.96 8.49
C GLU A 64 7.45 -3.35 9.33
N ALA A 65 6.31 -3.65 8.68
CA ALA A 65 5.06 -4.01 9.34
C ALA A 65 5.06 -5.41 9.98
N PHE A 66 5.96 -6.31 9.58
CA PHE A 66 5.99 -7.71 10.02
C PHE A 66 7.32 -8.14 10.67
N PRO A 67 7.73 -7.53 11.79
CA PRO A 67 8.88 -8.00 12.56
C PRO A 67 8.61 -9.39 13.17
N PRO A 68 9.66 -10.19 13.49
CA PRO A 68 9.50 -11.56 14.01
C PRO A 68 8.64 -11.65 15.28
N GLU A 69 8.67 -10.64 16.15
CA GLU A 69 8.00 -10.63 17.44
C GLU A 69 6.54 -10.18 17.37
N LEU A 70 6.04 -9.82 16.18
CA LEU A 70 4.73 -9.19 15.99
C LEU A 70 3.58 -10.00 16.61
N ALA A 71 3.63 -11.33 16.51
CA ALA A 71 2.60 -12.22 17.05
C ALA A 71 2.50 -12.18 18.59
N HIS A 72 3.50 -11.67 19.31
CA HIS A 72 3.50 -11.62 20.77
C HIS A 72 3.05 -10.28 21.35
N LEU A 73 2.91 -9.24 20.52
CA LEU A 73 2.54 -7.91 20.98
C LEU A 73 1.10 -7.85 21.52
N PRO A 74 0.76 -6.90 22.40
CA PRO A 74 -0.63 -6.56 22.69
C PRO A 74 -1.38 -6.22 21.39
N LEU A 75 -2.68 -6.54 21.31
CA LEU A 75 -3.44 -6.39 20.05
C LEU A 75 -3.42 -4.93 19.53
N ALA A 76 -3.51 -3.95 20.44
CA ALA A 76 -3.45 -2.54 20.07
C ALA A 76 -2.12 -2.21 19.36
N GLU A 77 -1.00 -2.63 19.94
CA GLU A 77 0.33 -2.41 19.37
C GLU A 77 0.51 -3.20 18.06
N LEU A 78 0.03 -4.45 17.98
CA LEU A 78 0.05 -5.23 16.75
C LEU A 78 -0.64 -4.48 15.60
N VAL A 79 -1.84 -3.94 15.84
CA VAL A 79 -2.57 -3.17 14.83
C VAL A 79 -1.79 -1.92 14.43
N ASP A 80 -1.24 -1.19 15.39
CA ASP A 80 -0.42 0.00 15.11
C ASP A 80 0.79 -0.34 14.23
N ARG A 81 1.56 -1.38 14.59
CA ARG A 81 2.73 -1.84 13.84
C ARG A 81 2.40 -2.29 12.42
N MET A 82 1.26 -2.95 12.23
CA MET A 82 0.84 -3.40 10.90
C MET A 82 0.31 -2.26 10.02
N VAL A 83 -0.35 -1.28 10.62
CA VAL A 83 -1.08 -0.23 9.90
C VAL A 83 -0.18 0.96 9.55
N ASP A 84 0.68 1.40 10.49
CA ASP A 84 1.40 2.67 10.38
C ASP A 84 2.39 2.74 9.21
N PRO A 85 3.20 1.71 8.92
CA PRO A 85 4.10 1.74 7.75
C PRO A 85 3.34 1.86 6.42
N ILE A 86 2.19 1.18 6.33
CA ILE A 86 1.37 1.15 5.11
C ILE A 86 0.64 2.48 4.93
N LEU A 87 0.10 3.06 6.00
CA LEU A 87 -0.47 4.41 5.98
C LEU A 87 0.58 5.45 5.60
N ARG A 88 1.76 5.40 6.21
CA ARG A 88 2.86 6.31 5.89
C ARG A 88 3.20 6.26 4.41
N LEU A 89 3.39 5.07 3.84
CA LEU A 89 3.63 4.90 2.41
C LEU A 89 2.54 5.55 1.55
N HIS A 90 1.27 5.31 1.90
CA HIS A 90 0.13 5.85 1.15
C HIS A 90 -0.06 7.36 1.28
N LEU A 91 0.45 7.97 2.35
CA LEU A 91 0.37 9.40 2.61
C LEU A 91 1.59 10.15 2.05
N THR A 92 2.78 9.56 2.04
CA THR A 92 4.01 10.18 1.49
C THR A 92 4.11 10.06 -0.02
N HIS A 93 3.39 9.12 -0.63
CA HIS A 93 3.40 8.91 -2.09
C HIS A 93 1.99 8.94 -2.70
N PRO A 94 1.27 10.08 -2.61
CA PRO A 94 -0.10 10.19 -3.11
C PRO A 94 -0.19 9.91 -4.62
N GLY A 95 0.86 10.22 -5.40
CA GLY A 95 0.91 9.95 -6.84
C GLY A 95 1.00 8.46 -7.22
N LEU A 96 1.31 7.56 -6.28
CA LEU A 96 1.43 6.13 -6.59
C LEU A 96 0.08 5.42 -6.61
N ARG A 97 -0.91 5.82 -5.80
CA ARG A 97 -2.24 5.16 -5.78
C ARG A 97 -3.09 5.42 -7.05
N PRO A 98 -3.19 6.65 -7.59
CA PRO A 98 -3.91 6.91 -8.84
C PRO A 98 -3.44 6.04 -10.00
N LEU A 99 -2.14 5.69 -10.06
CA LEU A 99 -1.59 4.77 -11.05
C LEU A 99 -2.26 3.39 -11.01
N PHE A 100 -2.78 2.94 -9.87
CA PHE A 100 -3.42 1.62 -9.73
C PHE A 100 -4.93 1.71 -9.56
N ALA A 101 -5.48 2.91 -9.38
CA ALA A 101 -6.91 3.15 -9.26
C ALA A 101 -7.55 3.56 -10.59
N ARG A 102 -6.76 4.06 -11.56
CA ARG A 102 -7.26 4.42 -12.89
C ARG A 102 -7.30 3.18 -13.80
N THR A 103 -8.40 3.02 -14.53
CA THR A 103 -8.69 1.88 -15.42
C THR A 103 -7.96 1.94 -16.76
N ASP A 104 -7.14 2.96 -17.00
CA ASP A 104 -6.40 3.18 -18.24
C ASP A 104 -4.96 2.63 -18.21
N MET A 105 -4.49 2.16 -17.05
CA MET A 105 -3.21 1.47 -16.96
C MET A 105 -3.31 0.05 -17.53
N PRO A 106 -2.30 -0.42 -18.27
CA PRO A 106 -2.36 -1.74 -18.87
C PRO A 106 -2.44 -2.85 -17.82
N GLU A 107 -3.33 -3.82 -18.06
CA GLU A 107 -3.62 -4.91 -17.12
C GLU A 107 -2.37 -5.67 -16.65
N ARG A 108 -1.39 -5.90 -17.55
CA ARG A 108 -0.12 -6.56 -17.22
C ARG A 108 0.65 -5.87 -16.09
N LEU A 109 0.58 -4.53 -16.01
CA LEU A 109 1.26 -3.75 -14.98
C LEU A 109 0.49 -3.82 -13.66
N LEU A 110 -0.84 -3.80 -13.70
CA LEU A 110 -1.67 -4.01 -12.52
C LEU A 110 -1.47 -5.41 -11.94
N ALA A 111 -1.41 -6.43 -12.81
CA ALA A 111 -1.18 -7.83 -12.44
C ALA A 111 0.15 -8.05 -11.71
N SER A 112 1.18 -7.25 -12.01
CA SER A 112 2.49 -7.33 -11.34
C SER A 112 2.44 -7.05 -9.83
N THR A 113 1.37 -6.41 -9.33
CA THR A 113 1.17 -6.14 -7.90
C THR A 113 0.54 -7.30 -7.14
N GLN A 114 -0.10 -8.23 -7.84
CA GLN A 114 -0.83 -9.33 -7.22
C GLN A 114 0.05 -10.24 -6.33
N PRO A 115 1.27 -10.64 -6.73
CA PRO A 115 2.10 -11.51 -5.89
C PRO A 115 2.44 -10.89 -4.54
N LEU A 116 2.70 -9.58 -4.51
CA LEU A 116 3.00 -8.88 -3.26
C LEU A 116 1.76 -8.81 -2.35
N HIS A 117 0.59 -8.49 -2.91
CA HIS A 117 -0.66 -8.50 -2.15
C HIS A 117 -1.02 -9.89 -1.60
N GLN A 118 -0.73 -10.95 -2.35
CA GLN A 118 -0.91 -12.32 -1.89
C GLN A 118 0.05 -12.65 -0.73
N ALA A 119 1.35 -12.37 -0.88
CA ALA A 119 2.36 -12.64 0.14
C ALA A 119 2.04 -11.93 1.47
N VAL A 120 1.49 -10.72 1.40
CA VAL A 120 1.05 -9.97 2.59
C VAL A 120 -0.12 -10.65 3.26
N ARG A 121 -1.15 -11.07 2.51
CA ARG A 121 -2.29 -11.80 3.07
C ARG A 121 -1.85 -13.09 3.76
N GLU A 122 -0.93 -13.83 3.15
CA GLU A 122 -0.34 -15.04 3.74
C GLU A 122 0.42 -14.72 5.05
N ARG A 123 1.14 -13.61 5.09
CA ARG A 123 1.83 -13.14 6.30
C ARG A 123 0.86 -12.75 7.41
N VAL A 124 -0.23 -12.03 7.08
CA VAL A 124 -1.30 -11.71 8.05
C VAL A 124 -1.93 -12.99 8.60
N ASP A 125 -2.26 -13.96 7.73
CA ASP A 125 -2.82 -15.24 8.17
C ASP A 125 -1.88 -15.99 9.11
N SER A 126 -0.57 -15.97 8.83
CA SER A 126 0.46 -16.57 9.67
C SER A 126 0.52 -15.92 11.06
N VAL A 127 0.43 -14.59 11.16
CA VAL A 127 0.35 -13.88 12.45
C VAL A 127 -0.91 -14.29 13.20
N PHE A 128 -2.06 -14.38 12.53
CA PHE A 128 -3.30 -14.81 13.15
C PHE A 128 -3.25 -16.26 13.61
N ALA A 129 -2.59 -17.14 12.85
CA ALA A 129 -2.40 -18.55 13.20
C ALA A 129 -1.52 -18.70 14.45
N ALA A 130 -0.46 -17.89 14.55
CA ALA A 130 0.42 -17.88 15.72
C ALA A 130 -0.30 -17.37 16.99
N ARG A 131 -1.20 -16.39 16.86
CA ARG A 131 -1.94 -15.80 17.98
C ARG A 131 -3.13 -16.62 18.44
N ALA A 132 -3.79 -17.30 17.51
CA ALA A 132 -5.00 -18.07 17.77
C ALA A 132 -4.87 -19.47 17.15
N PRO A 133 -4.02 -20.35 17.71
CA PRO A 133 -3.78 -21.68 17.16
C PRO A 133 -5.05 -22.55 17.15
N GLU A 134 -5.95 -22.33 18.11
CA GLU A 134 -7.25 -23.02 18.22
C GLU A 134 -8.30 -22.51 17.20
N LEU A 135 -8.03 -21.42 16.48
CA LEU A 135 -9.00 -20.85 15.54
C LEU A 135 -9.08 -21.71 14.26
N PRO A 136 -10.29 -22.20 13.88
CA PRO A 136 -10.44 -23.00 12.67
C PRO A 136 -9.92 -22.27 11.42
N ALA A 137 -9.18 -22.98 10.57
CA ALA A 137 -8.49 -22.40 9.42
C ALA A 137 -9.42 -21.59 8.50
N ASP A 138 -10.64 -22.07 8.26
CA ASP A 138 -11.64 -21.38 7.42
C ASP A 138 -12.08 -20.05 8.05
N ARG A 139 -12.26 -20.03 9.38
CA ARG A 139 -12.62 -18.82 10.11
C ARG A 139 -11.44 -17.85 10.10
N ARG A 140 -10.21 -18.32 10.30
CA ARG A 140 -9.00 -17.52 10.23
C ARG A 140 -8.84 -16.85 8.87
N ARG A 141 -8.95 -17.60 7.77
CA ARG A 141 -8.89 -17.05 6.40
C ARG A 141 -9.92 -15.97 6.14
N ARG A 142 -11.17 -16.15 6.60
CA ARG A 142 -12.20 -15.10 6.54
C ARG A 142 -11.83 -13.87 7.37
N CYS A 143 -11.27 -14.06 8.56
CA CYS A 143 -10.83 -12.95 9.41
C CYS A 143 -9.67 -12.17 8.78
N THR A 144 -8.70 -12.87 8.21
CA THR A 144 -7.62 -12.30 7.41
C THR A 144 -8.19 -11.44 6.27
N GLU A 145 -9.08 -12.00 5.43
CA GLU A 145 -9.63 -11.24 4.30
C GLU A 145 -10.44 -10.02 4.76
N VAL A 146 -11.32 -10.15 5.75
CA VAL A 146 -12.11 -9.03 6.26
C VAL A 146 -11.22 -7.93 6.84
N SER A 147 -10.19 -8.26 7.61
CA SER A 147 -9.25 -7.26 8.16
C SER A 147 -8.53 -6.46 7.06
N VAL A 148 -8.07 -7.15 6.01
CA VAL A 148 -7.47 -6.51 4.83
C VAL A 148 -8.48 -5.61 4.11
N GLN A 149 -9.74 -6.04 3.99
CA GLN A 149 -10.79 -5.25 3.35
C GLN A 149 -11.20 -4.03 4.18
N LEU A 150 -11.25 -4.14 5.50
CA LEU A 150 -11.51 -3.01 6.40
C LEU A 150 -10.44 -1.92 6.22
N PHE A 151 -9.15 -2.31 6.23
CA PHE A 151 -8.05 -1.39 5.96
C PHE A 151 -8.20 -0.73 4.58
N ARG A 152 -8.37 -1.54 3.53
CA ARG A 152 -8.47 -1.04 2.14
C ARG A 152 -9.67 -0.12 1.92
N GLY A 153 -10.81 -0.44 2.55
CA GLY A 153 -12.05 0.32 2.43
C GLY A 153 -12.00 1.67 3.13
N LEU A 154 -11.27 1.78 4.24
CA LEU A 154 -11.13 3.03 5.00
C LEU A 154 -9.97 3.91 4.50
N LEU A 155 -8.99 3.33 3.79
CA LEU A 155 -7.84 4.06 3.26
C LEU A 155 -8.21 5.30 2.41
N PRO A 156 -9.20 5.27 1.49
CA PRO A 156 -9.62 6.46 0.76
C PRO A 156 -10.06 7.63 1.64
N LEU A 157 -10.72 7.36 2.77
CA LEU A 157 -11.18 8.40 3.70
C LEU A 157 -9.98 9.10 4.36
N VAL A 158 -9.00 8.31 4.81
CA VAL A 158 -7.75 8.82 5.39
C VAL A 158 -6.98 9.68 4.38
N GLN A 159 -6.93 9.26 3.12
CA GLN A 159 -6.21 10.01 2.08
C GLN A 159 -6.92 11.31 1.68
N ALA A 160 -8.25 11.33 1.64
CA ALA A 160 -9.03 12.50 1.28
C ALA A 160 -9.06 13.58 2.38
N ALA A 161 -8.91 13.18 3.64
CA ALA A 161 -8.91 14.09 4.78
C ALA A 161 -7.56 14.79 4.98
N GLU A 162 -7.54 15.92 5.68
CA GLU A 162 -6.35 16.69 6.02
C GLU A 162 -6.30 17.04 7.52
N GLY A 163 -5.14 17.46 8.02
CA GLY A 163 -4.99 17.97 9.39
C GLY A 163 -5.56 17.03 10.47
N ALA A 164 -6.39 17.59 11.34
CA ALA A 164 -7.01 16.86 12.45
C ALA A 164 -8.00 15.77 11.98
N ASP A 165 -8.73 15.99 10.89
CA ASP A 165 -9.70 15.02 10.38
C ASP A 165 -8.99 13.76 9.87
N ARG A 166 -7.82 13.91 9.26
CA ARG A 166 -6.99 12.75 8.85
C ARG A 166 -6.61 11.91 10.05
N LEU A 167 -6.18 12.53 11.14
CA LEU A 167 -5.81 11.83 12.36
C LEU A 167 -7.01 11.07 12.95
N ALA A 168 -8.18 11.71 12.98
CA ALA A 168 -9.43 11.06 13.43
C ALA A 168 -9.79 9.84 12.57
N PHE A 169 -9.66 9.91 11.24
CA PHE A 169 -9.91 8.74 10.38
C PHE A 169 -8.88 7.62 10.56
N ILE A 170 -7.62 7.96 10.85
CA ILE A 170 -6.59 6.95 11.18
C ILE A 170 -6.97 6.22 12.47
N ASP A 171 -7.43 6.96 13.48
CA ASP A 171 -7.87 6.40 14.75
C ASP A 171 -9.09 5.47 14.55
N GLU A 172 -10.12 5.92 13.82
CA GLU A 172 -11.29 5.09 13.48
C GLU A 172 -10.93 3.82 12.72
N LEU A 173 -10.00 3.91 11.75
CA LEU A 173 -9.51 2.75 11.02
C LEU A 173 -8.87 1.71 11.95
N LYS A 174 -7.99 2.17 12.86
CA LYS A 174 -7.33 1.30 13.83
C LYS A 174 -8.33 0.72 14.83
N ASP A 175 -9.29 1.52 15.29
CA ASP A 175 -10.31 1.09 16.24
C ASP A 175 -11.23 0.01 15.67
N VAL A 176 -11.68 0.16 14.42
CA VAL A 176 -12.47 -0.86 13.73
C VAL A 176 -11.70 -2.18 13.62
N LEU A 177 -10.41 -2.12 13.25
CA LEU A 177 -9.56 -3.32 13.19
C LEU A 177 -9.39 -3.97 14.56
N ARG A 178 -9.07 -3.18 15.60
CA ARG A 178 -8.90 -3.69 16.97
C ARG A 178 -10.18 -4.36 17.48
N ARG A 179 -11.35 -3.73 17.30
CA ARG A 179 -12.64 -4.28 17.75
C ARG A 179 -13.02 -5.54 17.00
N TYR A 180 -12.79 -5.58 15.69
CA TYR A 180 -13.05 -6.77 14.88
C TYR A 180 -12.13 -7.94 15.26
N LEU A 181 -10.85 -7.66 15.50
CA LEU A 181 -9.82 -8.67 15.77
C LEU A 181 -9.79 -9.14 17.22
N MET A 182 -10.25 -8.33 18.19
CA MET A 182 -10.25 -8.67 19.61
C MET A 182 -10.85 -10.04 19.93
N PRO A 183 -12.08 -10.40 19.49
CA PRO A 183 -12.66 -11.71 19.79
C PRO A 183 -12.06 -12.87 18.98
N VAL A 184 -11.08 -12.60 18.10
CA VAL A 184 -10.51 -13.59 17.17
C VAL A 184 -9.06 -13.90 17.48
N VAL A 185 -8.23 -12.86 17.65
CA VAL A 185 -6.78 -12.92 17.83
C VAL A 185 -6.31 -12.02 18.98
N GLY A 186 -7.22 -11.46 19.76
CA GLY A 186 -6.89 -10.81 21.01
C GLY A 186 -6.22 -11.83 21.94
N ASN A 187 -5.08 -11.46 22.52
CA ASN A 187 -4.61 -12.21 23.67
C ASN A 187 -5.60 -11.88 24.80
N PRO A 188 -6.10 -12.87 25.57
CA PRO A 188 -6.60 -12.53 26.90
C PRO A 188 -5.45 -11.79 27.59
N ALA A 189 -5.74 -10.62 28.16
CA ALA A 189 -4.74 -9.86 28.89
C ALA A 189 -3.97 -10.85 29.78
N ARG A 190 -2.64 -10.88 29.66
CA ARG A 190 -1.84 -11.45 30.74
C ARG A 190 -2.01 -10.43 31.87
N ASP A 191 -2.97 -10.72 32.73
CA ASP A 191 -3.14 -10.06 34.02
C ASP A 191 -1.81 -10.03 34.79
#